data_AF-A0A4R4LYF9-F1
#
_entry.id   AF-A0A4R4LYF9-F1
#
_cell.length_a   1.000
_cell.length_b   1.000
_cell.length_c   1.000
_cell.angle_alpha   90.00
_cell.angle_beta   90.00
_cell.angle_gamma   90.00
#
_symmetry.space_group_name_H-M   'P 1'
#
loop_
_entity.id
_entity.type
_entity.pdbx_description
1 polymer ?
#
loop_
_entity_poly.entity_id
_entity_poly.type
_entity_poly.pdbx_seq_one_letter_code
_entity_poly.pdbx_strand_id
1 'polypeptide(L)'
;MKLVRKTYPRYFVYNERPVVLLETPGGGLDCLAADPRTGAFVRAMRYIGELDFNRDADIDELSFEEFVAAVEMYRARKGLGEGTVKALYETMRGLEETAQESGRRPTPEEEALIRSLSTRTSPLFDGYLRERGLTPTPQPTPAEMRVARLFDSVDASGTPVVRRRPVPDEERERLLRYLERAPIVLAARGHDTDVLDPGRRAEVPMTYHTDGTWIWPGAVAYYLRVHGVPPEPDLAGFARGNGFEVPEVDEDARREAVAAINRRADAT
;
A
#
# COMPACT_ATOMS: atom_id res chain seq x y z
N MET A 1 -12.55 13.67 15.71
CA MET A 1 -12.08 13.74 14.31
C MET A 1 -11.12 12.58 14.11
N LYS A 2 -11.48 11.54 13.34
CA LYS A 2 -10.55 10.45 13.04
C LYS A 2 -9.40 11.04 12.23
N LEU A 3 -8.18 11.05 12.78
CA LEU A 3 -6.99 11.34 11.99
C LEU A 3 -6.77 10.11 11.09
N VAL A 4 -7.43 10.09 9.93
CA VAL A 4 -7.07 9.12 8.88
C VAL A 4 -5.69 9.56 8.41
N ARG A 5 -4.67 8.75 8.73
CA ARG A 5 -3.32 8.99 8.22
C ARG A 5 -3.41 8.93 6.70
N LYS A 6 -3.20 10.07 6.03
CA LYS A 6 -3.10 10.10 4.56
C LYS A 6 -1.88 9.29 4.17
N THR A 7 -2.07 8.17 3.49
CA THR A 7 -0.98 7.36 2.94
C THR A 7 -0.48 8.05 1.67
N TYR A 8 0.83 8.22 1.55
CA TYR A 8 1.47 8.72 0.34
C TYR A 8 2.20 7.57 -0.37
N PRO A 9 2.32 7.59 -1.71
CA PRO A 9 1.81 8.61 -2.62
C PRO A 9 0.28 8.70 -2.69
N ARG A 10 -0.23 9.88 -3.04
CA ARG A 10 -1.65 10.08 -3.40
C ARG A 10 -1.74 10.47 -4.87
N TYR A 11 -2.68 9.87 -5.56
CA TYR A 11 -2.79 9.90 -7.01
C TYR A 11 -4.05 10.65 -7.43
N PHE A 12 -3.92 11.58 -8.38
CA PHE A 12 -5.02 12.43 -8.80
C PHE A 12 -5.05 12.64 -10.31
N VAL A 13 -6.24 12.94 -10.81
CA VAL A 13 -6.41 13.66 -12.07
C VAL A 13 -6.92 15.06 -11.75
N TYR A 14 -6.26 16.09 -12.28
CA TYR A 14 -6.68 17.49 -12.22
C TYR A 14 -6.96 17.98 -13.63
N ASN A 15 -8.23 18.26 -13.98
CA ASN A 15 -8.64 18.64 -15.34
C ASN A 15 -7.95 17.76 -16.41
N GLU A 16 -8.10 16.44 -16.27
CA GLU A 16 -7.46 15.38 -17.08
C GLU A 16 -5.95 15.17 -16.90
N ARG A 17 -5.23 16.07 -16.22
CA ARG A 17 -3.78 15.93 -16.05
C ARG A 17 -3.46 15.06 -14.83
N PRO A 18 -2.68 13.97 -14.98
CA PRO A 18 -2.20 13.18 -13.86
C PRO A 18 -1.30 14.00 -12.93
N VAL A 19 -1.61 13.99 -11.65
CA VAL A 19 -0.88 14.66 -10.57
C VAL A 19 -0.65 13.67 -9.42
N VAL A 20 0.53 13.73 -8.81
CA VAL A 20 0.92 12.91 -7.66
C VAL A 20 1.41 13.79 -6.53
N LEU A 21 0.96 13.50 -5.32
CA LEU A 21 1.54 14.02 -4.08
C LEU A 21 2.43 12.96 -3.43
N LEU A 22 3.61 13.39 -3.02
CA LEU A 22 4.61 12.55 -2.36
C LEU A 22 4.97 13.15 -1.00
N GLU A 23 5.22 12.30 -0.02
CA GLU A 23 5.89 12.72 1.21
C GLU A 23 7.40 12.75 0.97
N THR A 24 8.04 13.85 1.33
CA THR A 24 9.50 13.99 1.29
C THR A 24 10.11 13.37 2.54
N PRO A 25 11.37 12.90 2.49
CA PRO A 25 12.06 12.35 3.68
C PRO A 25 12.11 13.31 4.89
N GLY A 26 12.01 14.61 4.66
CA GLY A 26 12.00 15.64 5.70
C GLY A 26 10.61 15.97 6.27
N GLY A 27 9.56 15.23 5.92
CA GLY A 27 8.18 15.44 6.41
C GLY A 27 7.41 16.56 5.72
N GLY A 28 7.93 17.12 4.62
CA GLY A 28 7.21 18.02 3.72
C GLY A 28 6.53 17.27 2.57
N LEU A 29 5.73 17.97 1.75
CA LEU A 29 5.14 17.40 0.55
C LEU A 29 5.88 17.83 -0.72
N ASP A 30 6.03 16.91 -1.65
CA ASP A 30 6.36 17.20 -3.03
C ASP A 30 5.15 16.92 -3.92
N CYS A 31 5.11 17.57 -5.09
CA CYS A 31 4.04 17.39 -6.04
C CYS A 31 4.61 17.30 -7.45
N LEU A 32 4.24 16.25 -8.16
CA LEU A 32 4.64 15.99 -9.53
C LEU A 32 3.41 15.97 -10.44
N ALA A 33 3.55 16.39 -11.69
CA ALA A 33 2.49 16.27 -12.68
C ALA A 33 3.05 15.80 -14.02
N ALA A 34 2.28 15.02 -14.76
CA ALA A 34 2.69 14.54 -16.08
C ALA A 34 2.92 15.73 -17.03
N ASP A 35 4.10 15.82 -17.63
CA ASP A 35 4.45 16.85 -18.61
C ASP A 35 3.77 16.54 -19.96
N PRO A 36 3.07 17.51 -20.58
CA PRO A 36 2.32 17.27 -21.82
C PRO A 36 3.19 16.98 -23.05
N ARG A 37 4.49 17.28 -23.01
CA ARG A 37 5.39 17.09 -24.16
C ARG A 37 6.17 15.79 -24.09
N THR A 38 6.52 15.38 -22.88
CA THR A 38 7.40 14.22 -22.64
C THR A 38 6.67 13.05 -22.01
N GLY A 39 5.54 13.28 -21.33
CA GLY A 39 4.85 12.27 -20.53
C GLY A 39 5.55 11.90 -19.23
N ALA A 40 6.69 12.54 -18.93
CA ALA A 40 7.44 12.38 -17.69
C ALA A 40 6.80 13.15 -16.54
N PHE A 41 7.05 12.73 -15.31
CA PHE A 41 6.56 13.45 -14.14
C PHE A 41 7.54 14.56 -13.73
N VAL A 42 7.07 15.80 -13.74
CA VAL A 42 7.89 16.97 -13.38
C VAL A 42 7.32 17.68 -12.17
N ARG A 43 8.21 18.30 -11.38
CA ARG A 43 7.80 19.03 -10.17
C ARG A 43 6.82 20.15 -10.50
N ALA A 44 5.66 20.13 -9.84
CA ALA A 44 4.51 20.96 -10.12
C ALA A 44 3.80 21.42 -8.84
N MET A 45 4.56 22.04 -7.92
CA MET A 45 4.12 22.46 -6.58
C MET A 45 2.81 23.27 -6.55
N ARG A 46 2.44 23.95 -7.65
CA ARG A 46 1.18 24.71 -7.74
C ARG A 46 -0.05 23.87 -7.40
N TYR A 47 -0.03 22.56 -7.68
CA TYR A 47 -1.19 21.71 -7.43
C TYR A 47 -1.42 21.37 -5.95
N ILE A 48 -0.45 21.57 -5.05
CA ILE A 48 -0.65 21.28 -3.62
C ILE A 48 -1.81 22.11 -3.07
N GLY A 49 -1.85 23.42 -3.36
CA GLY A 49 -2.95 24.29 -2.91
C GLY A 49 -4.24 24.02 -3.68
N GLU A 50 -4.16 23.73 -4.97
CA GLU A 50 -5.33 23.49 -5.80
C GLU A 50 -6.10 22.23 -5.35
N LEU A 51 -5.39 21.14 -5.02
CA LEU A 51 -6.00 19.87 -4.63
C LEU A 51 -6.79 19.94 -3.31
N ASP A 52 -6.37 20.79 -2.36
CA ASP A 52 -7.03 20.92 -1.06
C ASP A 52 -8.11 22.02 -1.04
N PHE A 53 -8.03 23.03 -1.92
CA PHE A 53 -8.83 24.26 -1.79
C PHE A 53 -9.62 24.66 -3.04
N ASN A 54 -9.30 24.15 -4.23
CA ASN A 54 -10.01 24.51 -5.46
C ASN A 54 -11.23 23.60 -5.67
N ARG A 55 -12.43 24.14 -5.41
CA ARG A 55 -13.70 23.42 -5.58
C ARG A 55 -14.28 23.51 -6.99
N ASP A 56 -13.69 24.34 -7.85
CA ASP A 56 -14.19 24.60 -9.21
C ASP A 56 -13.46 23.75 -10.26
N ALA A 57 -12.36 23.10 -9.89
CA ALA A 57 -11.62 22.19 -10.76
C ALA A 57 -12.20 20.77 -10.71
N ASP A 58 -12.09 20.05 -11.82
CA ASP A 58 -12.39 18.63 -11.89
C ASP A 58 -11.22 17.85 -11.29
N ILE A 59 -11.41 17.33 -10.08
CA ILE A 59 -10.37 16.68 -9.27
C ILE A 59 -10.89 15.34 -8.78
N ASP A 60 -10.28 14.27 -9.27
CA ASP A 60 -10.51 12.92 -8.81
C ASP A 60 -9.26 12.37 -8.11
N GLU A 61 -9.43 11.81 -6.91
CA GLU A 61 -8.41 10.97 -6.27
C GLU A 61 -8.61 9.53 -6.70
N LEU A 62 -7.54 8.88 -7.16
CA LEU A 62 -7.56 7.57 -7.80
C LEU A 62 -6.76 6.54 -7.01
N SER A 63 -7.13 5.27 -7.15
CA SER A 63 -6.21 4.17 -6.83
C SER A 63 -4.99 4.20 -7.76
N PHE A 64 -3.91 3.49 -7.40
CA PHE A 64 -2.73 3.42 -8.27
C PHE A 64 -3.04 2.77 -9.63
N GLU A 65 -3.90 1.75 -9.68
CA GLU A 65 -4.30 1.08 -10.93
C GLU A 65 -5.06 2.04 -11.86
N GLU A 66 -6.05 2.74 -11.32
CA GLU A 66 -6.82 3.75 -12.07
C GLU A 66 -5.91 4.90 -12.51
N PHE A 67 -4.96 5.30 -11.66
CA PHE A 67 -3.98 6.33 -12.00
C PHE A 67 -3.07 5.93 -13.15
N VAL A 68 -2.61 4.68 -13.19
CA VAL A 68 -1.84 4.16 -14.33
C VAL A 68 -2.66 4.26 -15.62
N ALA A 69 -3.94 3.86 -15.58
CA ALA A 69 -4.82 4.00 -16.75
C ALA A 69 -4.98 5.46 -17.19
N ALA A 70 -5.16 6.38 -16.23
CA ALA A 70 -5.25 7.82 -16.51
C ALA A 70 -3.95 8.39 -17.10
N VAL A 71 -2.78 7.97 -16.61
CA VAL A 71 -1.46 8.38 -17.13
C VAL A 71 -1.27 7.93 -18.56
N GLU A 72 -1.55 6.66 -18.83
CA GLU A 72 -1.37 6.09 -20.17
C GLU A 72 -2.37 6.69 -21.16
N MET A 73 -3.63 6.92 -20.76
CA MET A 73 -4.59 7.64 -21.58
C MET A 73 -4.17 9.11 -21.82
N TYR A 74 -3.66 9.80 -20.80
CA TYR A 74 -3.12 11.15 -20.97
C TYR A 74 -1.97 11.17 -21.98
N ARG A 75 -1.02 10.24 -21.89
CA ARG A 75 0.08 10.10 -22.87
C ARG A 75 -0.45 9.82 -24.28
N ALA A 76 -1.47 8.96 -24.41
CA ALA A 76 -2.14 8.67 -25.68
C ALA A 76 -2.81 9.92 -26.28
N ARG A 77 -3.55 10.69 -25.49
CA ARG A 77 -4.17 11.97 -25.93
C ARG A 77 -3.15 13.02 -26.32
N LYS A 78 -1.95 13.01 -25.71
CA LYS A 78 -0.83 13.87 -26.11
C LYS A 78 -0.04 13.35 -27.31
N GLY A 79 -0.42 12.21 -27.89
CA GLY A 79 0.23 11.64 -29.07
C GLY A 79 1.65 11.16 -28.78
N LEU A 80 1.94 10.76 -27.54
CA LEU A 80 3.25 10.27 -27.13
C LEU A 80 3.40 8.78 -27.45
N GLY A 81 4.62 8.26 -27.35
CA GLY A 81 4.91 6.84 -27.54
C GLY A 81 5.30 6.48 -28.98
N GLU A 82 6.10 5.43 -29.11
CA GLU A 82 6.64 4.95 -30.37
C GLU A 82 6.45 3.42 -30.51
N GLY A 83 6.54 2.91 -31.74
CA GLY A 83 6.45 1.48 -32.02
C GLY A 83 5.18 0.83 -31.45
N THR A 84 5.35 -0.24 -30.68
CA THR A 84 4.25 -0.97 -30.02
C THR A 84 3.42 -0.07 -29.11
N VAL A 85 4.04 0.84 -28.37
CA VAL A 85 3.31 1.71 -27.43
C VAL A 85 2.35 2.64 -28.19
N LYS A 86 2.80 3.20 -29.32
CA LYS A 86 1.96 4.05 -30.17
C LYS A 86 0.71 3.32 -30.66
N ALA A 87 0.85 2.09 -31.15
CA ALA A 87 -0.28 1.30 -31.64
C ALA A 87 -1.31 0.99 -30.52
N LEU A 88 -0.83 0.70 -29.31
CA LEU A 88 -1.71 0.45 -28.16
C LEU A 88 -2.41 1.75 -27.71
N TYR A 89 -1.72 2.89 -27.73
CA TYR A 89 -2.31 4.19 -27.43
C TYR A 89 -3.36 4.62 -28.46
N GLU A 90 -3.13 4.38 -29.75
CA GLU A 90 -4.14 4.62 -30.80
C GLU A 90 -5.40 3.79 -30.54
N THR A 91 -5.24 2.54 -30.09
CA THR A 91 -6.37 1.69 -29.70
C THR A 91 -7.11 2.25 -28.49
N MET A 92 -6.39 2.62 -27.42
CA MET A 92 -6.98 3.20 -26.21
C MET A 92 -7.78 4.48 -26.53
N ARG A 93 -7.17 5.40 -27.27
CA ARG A 93 -7.79 6.67 -27.66
C ARG A 93 -9.04 6.43 -28.52
N GLY A 94 -8.98 5.49 -29.47
CA GLY A 94 -10.12 5.15 -30.31
C GLY A 94 -11.33 4.62 -29.54
N LEU A 95 -11.11 3.84 -28.47
CA LEU A 95 -12.20 3.37 -27.58
C LEU A 95 -12.87 4.54 -26.85
N GLU A 96 -12.08 5.48 -26.35
CA GLU A 96 -12.60 6.66 -25.65
C GLU A 96 -13.31 7.64 -26.58
N GLU A 97 -12.73 7.91 -27.76
CA GLU A 97 -13.33 8.74 -28.81
C GLU A 97 -14.69 8.16 -29.24
N THR A 98 -14.77 6.84 -29.47
CA THR A 98 -16.03 6.15 -29.82
C THR A 98 -17.12 6.34 -28.75
N ALA A 99 -16.74 6.23 -27.47
CA ALA A 99 -17.66 6.44 -26.36
C ALA A 99 -18.14 7.90 -26.30
N GLN A 100 -17.21 8.85 -26.42
CA GLN A 100 -17.49 10.28 -26.36
C GLN A 100 -18.37 10.75 -27.53
N GLU A 101 -18.10 10.31 -28.75
CA GLU A 101 -18.92 10.58 -29.95
C GLU A 101 -20.34 10.04 -29.79
N SER A 102 -20.48 8.94 -29.05
CA SER A 102 -21.78 8.36 -28.70
C SER A 102 -22.45 9.05 -27.49
N GLY A 103 -21.86 10.12 -26.95
CA GLY A 103 -22.39 10.85 -25.80
C GLY A 103 -22.41 10.05 -24.50
N ARG A 104 -21.58 9.00 -24.38
CA ARG A 104 -21.54 8.10 -23.23
C ARG A 104 -20.12 7.99 -22.66
N ARG A 105 -20.03 7.42 -21.46
CA ARG A 105 -18.75 6.92 -20.93
C ARG A 105 -18.39 5.59 -21.59
N PRO A 106 -17.10 5.18 -21.58
CA PRO A 106 -16.71 3.82 -21.94
C PRO A 106 -17.55 2.79 -21.19
N THR A 107 -17.88 1.70 -21.87
CA THR A 107 -18.55 0.53 -21.27
C THR A 107 -17.58 -0.21 -20.34
N PRO A 108 -18.08 -1.03 -19.40
CA PRO A 108 -17.20 -1.81 -18.52
C PRO A 108 -16.17 -2.67 -19.27
N GLU A 109 -16.54 -3.19 -20.45
CA GLU A 109 -15.65 -3.95 -21.32
C GLU A 109 -14.56 -3.06 -21.95
N GLU A 110 -14.92 -1.88 -22.44
CA GLU A 110 -13.97 -0.91 -22.99
C GLU A 110 -13.03 -0.39 -21.89
N GLU A 111 -13.54 -0.11 -20.68
CA GLU A 111 -12.72 0.27 -19.52
C GLU A 111 -11.74 -0.83 -19.11
N ALA A 112 -12.20 -2.09 -19.07
CA ALA A 112 -11.33 -3.24 -18.77
C ALA A 112 -10.24 -3.41 -19.83
N LEU A 113 -10.56 -3.19 -21.11
CA LEU A 113 -9.59 -3.22 -22.19
C LEU A 113 -8.59 -2.06 -22.06
N ILE A 114 -9.04 -0.84 -21.77
CA ILE A 114 -8.18 0.32 -21.51
C ILE A 114 -7.22 0.03 -20.35
N ARG A 115 -7.71 -0.54 -19.23
CA ARG A 115 -6.85 -0.95 -18.10
C ARG A 115 -5.81 -1.99 -18.53
N SER A 116 -6.25 -3.05 -19.23
CA SER A 116 -5.35 -4.09 -19.74
C SER A 116 -4.26 -3.56 -20.68
N LEU A 117 -4.61 -2.60 -21.54
CA LEU A 117 -3.65 -1.94 -22.44
C LEU A 117 -2.68 -1.06 -21.65
N SER A 118 -3.19 -0.29 -20.68
CA SER A 118 -2.40 0.58 -19.80
C SER A 118 -1.35 -0.20 -19.00
N THR A 119 -1.73 -1.36 -18.46
CA THR A 119 -0.80 -2.28 -17.75
C THR A 119 0.33 -2.75 -18.65
N ARG A 120 0.10 -2.89 -19.96
CA ARG A 120 1.12 -3.31 -20.94
C ARG A 120 2.00 -2.14 -21.39
N THR A 121 1.42 -0.96 -21.58
CA THR A 121 2.16 0.21 -22.09
C THR A 121 2.98 0.90 -21.01
N SER A 122 2.47 0.97 -19.77
CA SER A 122 3.13 1.64 -18.65
C SER A 122 4.59 1.23 -18.44
N PRO A 123 4.95 -0.08 -18.29
CA PRO A 123 6.35 -0.46 -18.11
C PRO A 123 7.23 -0.15 -19.34
N LEU A 124 6.67 -0.19 -20.55
CA LEU A 124 7.41 0.14 -21.78
C LEU A 124 7.72 1.64 -21.86
N PHE A 125 6.72 2.49 -21.60
CA PHE A 125 6.89 3.94 -21.63
C PHE A 125 7.77 4.42 -20.46
N ASP A 126 7.57 3.87 -19.26
CA ASP A 126 8.42 4.20 -18.11
C ASP A 126 9.86 3.71 -18.30
N GLY A 127 10.09 2.62 -19.05
CA GLY A 127 11.42 2.21 -19.51
C GLY A 127 12.05 3.25 -20.45
N TYR A 128 11.31 3.68 -21.47
CA TYR A 128 11.72 4.73 -22.42
C TYR A 128 12.10 6.04 -21.73
N LEU A 129 11.34 6.44 -20.70
CA LEU A 129 11.62 7.63 -19.89
C LEU A 129 12.92 7.47 -19.10
N ARG A 130 13.11 6.32 -18.44
CA ARG A 130 14.33 6.03 -17.66
C ARG A 130 15.59 6.06 -18.53
N GLU A 131 15.54 5.50 -19.74
CA GLU A 131 16.66 5.53 -20.70
C GLU A 131 17.08 6.96 -21.08
N ARG A 132 16.16 7.93 -20.98
CA ARG A 132 16.40 9.34 -21.25
C ARG A 132 16.68 10.17 -20.00
N GLY A 133 16.81 9.53 -18.83
CA GLY A 133 17.00 10.22 -17.56
C GLY A 133 15.79 11.03 -17.11
N LEU A 134 14.60 10.72 -17.61
CA LEU A 134 13.35 11.38 -17.25
C LEU A 134 12.61 10.58 -16.16
N THR A 135 11.83 11.28 -15.36
CA THR A 135 11.09 10.67 -14.25
C THR A 135 9.89 9.87 -14.76
N PRO A 136 9.84 8.55 -14.52
CA PRO A 136 8.69 7.71 -14.88
C PRO A 136 7.50 7.97 -13.96
N THR A 137 6.44 7.18 -14.11
CA THR A 137 5.27 7.24 -13.23
C THR A 137 5.69 6.93 -11.78
N PRO A 138 5.41 7.84 -10.81
CA PRO A 138 5.73 7.61 -9.41
C PRO A 138 5.03 6.35 -8.91
N GLN A 139 5.82 5.35 -8.55
CA GLN A 139 5.32 4.09 -8.01
C GLN A 139 4.81 4.29 -6.60
N PRO A 140 3.84 3.48 -6.13
CA PRO A 140 3.51 3.44 -4.72
C PRO A 140 4.80 3.17 -3.97
N THR A 141 5.11 4.02 -2.98
CA THR A 141 6.15 3.66 -2.03
C THR A 141 5.55 2.52 -1.24
N PRO A 142 6.15 1.31 -1.22
CA PRO A 142 5.73 0.31 -0.28
C PRO A 142 5.87 0.99 1.09
N ALA A 143 4.75 1.25 1.76
CA ALA A 143 4.83 1.70 3.14
C ALA A 143 5.58 0.60 3.87
N GLU A 144 6.81 0.87 4.33
CA GLU A 144 7.63 -0.17 4.94
C GLU A 144 6.82 -0.82 6.05
N MET A 145 6.42 -2.07 5.80
CA MET A 145 5.57 -2.76 6.74
C MET A 145 6.37 -3.05 8.00
N ARG A 146 5.78 -2.72 9.14
CA ARG A 146 6.43 -2.89 10.44
C ARG A 146 6.21 -4.30 10.94
N VAL A 147 7.27 -5.07 11.11
CA VAL A 147 7.19 -6.40 11.72
C VAL A 147 7.24 -6.27 13.24
N ALA A 148 6.15 -6.61 13.92
CA ALA A 148 5.99 -6.54 15.36
C ALA A 148 6.91 -7.53 16.09
N ARG A 149 7.48 -7.08 17.20
CA ARG A 149 8.33 -7.90 18.06
C ARG A 149 7.49 -8.64 19.10
N LEU A 150 7.65 -9.95 19.17
CA LEU A 150 6.97 -10.77 20.18
C LEU A 150 7.41 -10.37 21.60
N PHE A 151 8.73 -10.30 21.83
CA PHE A 151 9.36 -9.89 23.09
C PHE A 151 10.24 -8.65 22.88
N ASP A 152 10.56 -7.92 23.95
CA ASP A 152 11.34 -6.69 23.85
C ASP A 152 12.83 -6.95 23.69
N SER A 153 13.33 -7.97 24.37
CA SER A 153 14.70 -8.46 24.28
C SER A 153 14.79 -9.90 24.79
N VAL A 154 15.97 -10.50 24.71
CA VAL A 154 16.37 -11.68 25.48
C VAL A 154 17.40 -11.25 26.51
N ASP A 155 17.35 -11.82 27.71
CA ASP A 155 18.40 -11.59 28.71
C ASP A 155 19.62 -12.50 28.50
N ALA A 156 20.62 -12.38 29.36
CA ALA A 156 21.86 -13.16 29.28
C ALA A 156 21.67 -14.68 29.45
N SER A 157 20.53 -15.10 30.00
CA SER A 157 20.16 -16.52 30.15
C SER A 157 19.35 -17.05 28.96
N GLY A 158 19.04 -16.20 27.97
CA GLY A 158 18.16 -16.53 26.86
C GLY A 158 16.67 -16.46 27.19
N THR A 159 16.32 -15.93 28.37
CA THR A 159 14.91 -15.77 28.77
C THR A 159 14.32 -14.55 28.07
N PRO A 160 13.12 -14.66 27.47
CA PRO A 160 12.45 -13.52 26.87
C PRO A 160 12.07 -12.47 27.92
N VAL A 161 12.33 -11.20 27.61
CA VAL A 161 12.01 -10.05 28.47
C VAL A 161 10.89 -9.24 27.84
N VAL A 162 9.90 -8.88 28.66
CA VAL A 162 8.79 -8.00 28.30
C VAL A 162 8.70 -6.87 29.32
N ARG A 163 8.85 -5.63 28.85
CA ARG A 163 8.73 -4.39 29.64
C ARG A 163 7.66 -3.49 29.04
N ARG A 164 6.44 -4.02 28.96
CA ARG A 164 5.28 -3.36 28.36
C ARG A 164 4.21 -3.16 29.40
N ARG A 165 3.43 -2.08 29.27
CA ARG A 165 2.25 -1.88 30.10
C ARG A 165 1.22 -2.99 29.79
N PRO A 166 0.58 -3.59 30.81
CA PRO A 166 -0.51 -4.54 30.59
C PRO A 166 -1.61 -3.95 29.70
N VAL A 167 -2.19 -4.80 28.86
CA VAL A 167 -3.39 -4.44 28.09
C VAL A 167 -4.56 -4.31 29.07
N PRO A 168 -5.33 -3.20 29.07
CA PRO A 168 -6.52 -3.08 29.90
C PRO A 168 -7.53 -4.20 29.62
N ASP A 169 -8.19 -4.70 30.66
CA ASP A 169 -9.11 -5.84 30.55
C ASP A 169 -10.27 -5.56 29.57
N GLU A 170 -10.75 -4.32 29.53
CA GLU A 170 -11.82 -3.86 28.63
C GLU A 170 -11.39 -3.81 27.15
N GLU A 171 -10.09 -3.80 26.85
CA GLU A 171 -9.55 -3.81 25.49
C GLU A 171 -9.10 -5.19 25.06
N ARG A 172 -8.69 -6.03 26.00
CA ARG A 172 -8.01 -7.32 25.75
C ARG A 172 -8.72 -8.19 24.72
N GLU A 173 -10.02 -8.38 24.88
CA GLU A 173 -10.82 -9.25 24.02
C GLU A 173 -11.02 -8.66 22.60
N ARG A 174 -11.12 -7.34 22.47
CA ARG A 174 -11.16 -6.66 21.15
C ARG A 174 -9.80 -6.75 20.45
N LEU A 175 -8.72 -6.56 21.20
CA LEU A 175 -7.36 -6.66 20.67
C LEU A 175 -7.03 -8.09 20.23
N LEU A 176 -7.43 -9.11 20.99
CA LEU A 176 -7.30 -10.51 20.57
C LEU A 176 -8.02 -10.76 19.25
N ARG A 177 -9.28 -10.33 19.11
CA ARG A 177 -10.01 -10.46 17.85
C ARG A 177 -9.33 -9.75 16.69
N TYR A 178 -8.81 -8.54 16.89
CA TYR A 178 -8.04 -7.81 15.87
C TYR A 178 -6.83 -8.63 15.39
N LEU A 179 -6.03 -9.13 16.34
CA LEU A 179 -4.80 -9.87 16.05
C LEU A 179 -5.07 -11.21 15.34
N GLU A 180 -6.19 -11.87 15.65
CA GLU A 180 -6.52 -13.19 15.11
C GLU A 180 -7.27 -13.15 13.78
N ARG A 181 -8.16 -12.16 13.59
CA ARG A 181 -8.98 -12.07 12.38
C ARG A 181 -8.25 -11.43 11.21
N ALA A 182 -7.11 -10.81 11.46
CA ALA A 182 -6.31 -10.22 10.41
C ALA A 182 -5.85 -11.28 9.39
N PRO A 183 -5.83 -10.95 8.09
CA PRO A 183 -5.41 -11.89 7.07
C PRO A 183 -4.04 -12.52 7.31
N ILE A 184 -3.95 -13.84 7.11
CA ILE A 184 -2.70 -14.59 7.15
C ILE A 184 -1.98 -14.44 5.80
N VAL A 185 -0.71 -14.07 5.83
CA VAL A 185 0.14 -13.91 4.64
C VAL A 185 1.19 -15.02 4.50
N LEU A 186 1.61 -15.63 5.61
CA LEU A 186 2.48 -16.80 5.63
C LEU A 186 2.03 -17.77 6.72
N ALA A 187 2.12 -19.06 6.43
CA ALA A 187 1.83 -20.12 7.39
C ALA A 187 2.80 -21.28 7.18
N ALA A 188 3.48 -21.69 8.24
CA ALA A 188 4.23 -22.95 8.26
C ALA A 188 3.31 -24.11 8.69
N ARG A 189 3.71 -25.34 8.34
CA ARG A 189 3.05 -26.55 8.83
C ARG A 189 3.54 -26.86 10.24
N GLY A 190 2.66 -26.73 11.24
CA GLY A 190 2.95 -27.10 12.63
C GLY A 190 2.77 -25.96 13.62
N HIS A 191 3.22 -26.21 14.85
CA HIS A 191 3.23 -25.24 15.95
C HIS A 191 4.62 -25.19 16.56
N ASP A 192 5.00 -24.02 17.06
CA ASP A 192 6.23 -23.82 17.81
C ASP A 192 6.01 -24.13 19.30
N THR A 193 7.13 -24.25 20.03
CA THR A 193 7.14 -24.47 21.48
C THR A 193 6.81 -23.16 22.21
N ASP A 194 6.07 -23.28 23.31
CA ASP A 194 5.84 -22.16 24.21
C ASP A 194 7.11 -21.88 25.03
N VAL A 195 7.76 -20.75 24.78
CA VAL A 195 9.04 -20.41 25.45
C VAL A 195 8.84 -19.93 26.88
N LEU A 196 7.62 -19.56 27.28
CA LEU A 196 7.30 -19.20 28.67
C LEU A 196 6.79 -20.40 29.47
N ASP A 197 6.31 -21.45 28.79
CA ASP A 197 5.95 -22.74 29.37
C ASP A 197 6.39 -23.92 28.47
N PRO A 198 7.69 -24.26 28.43
CA PRO A 198 8.21 -25.29 27.53
C PRO A 198 7.68 -26.71 27.80
N GLY A 199 7.09 -26.94 28.97
CA GLY A 199 6.44 -28.22 29.32
C GLY A 199 5.06 -28.38 28.67
N ARG A 200 4.51 -27.31 28.11
CA ARG A 200 3.22 -27.31 27.41
C ARG A 200 3.36 -27.94 26.03
N ARG A 201 2.24 -28.49 25.54
CA ARG A 201 2.13 -28.95 24.14
C ARG A 201 2.46 -27.78 23.20
N ALA A 202 3.23 -28.05 22.15
CA ALA A 202 3.50 -27.11 21.09
C ALA A 202 2.20 -26.67 20.41
N GLU A 203 1.78 -25.44 20.70
CA GLU A 203 0.52 -24.84 20.25
C GLU A 203 0.72 -23.40 19.74
N VAL A 204 1.95 -22.88 19.76
CA VAL A 204 2.24 -21.52 19.28
C VAL A 204 2.08 -21.49 17.75
N PRO A 205 1.15 -20.70 17.18
CA PRO A 205 0.93 -20.70 15.74
C PRO A 205 2.13 -20.14 14.98
N MET A 206 2.58 -20.89 13.97
CA MET A 206 3.63 -20.47 13.04
C MET A 206 3.03 -19.75 11.81
N THR A 207 2.23 -18.73 12.08
CA THR A 207 1.60 -17.88 11.06
C THR A 207 2.12 -16.45 11.15
N TYR A 208 2.00 -15.70 10.05
CA TYR A 208 2.13 -14.25 10.04
C TYR A 208 0.84 -13.62 9.55
N HIS A 209 0.36 -12.63 10.28
CA HIS A 209 -0.82 -11.83 9.98
C HIS A 209 -0.42 -10.42 9.57
N THR A 210 -1.30 -9.72 8.85
CA THR A 210 -1.11 -8.31 8.48
C THR A 210 -2.41 -7.51 8.53
N ASP A 211 -2.32 -6.22 8.87
CA ASP A 211 -3.40 -5.22 8.71
C ASP A 211 -3.12 -4.24 7.55
N GLY A 212 -2.10 -4.53 6.73
CA GLY A 212 -1.64 -3.67 5.64
C GLY A 212 -0.62 -2.60 6.07
N THR A 213 -0.37 -2.42 7.37
CA THR A 213 0.69 -1.54 7.90
C THR A 213 1.67 -2.29 8.80
N TRP A 214 1.14 -3.17 9.64
CA TRP A 214 1.87 -4.04 10.54
C TRP A 214 1.80 -5.49 10.09
N ILE A 215 2.87 -6.20 10.36
CA ILE A 215 2.98 -7.65 10.25
C ILE A 215 3.26 -8.18 11.65
N TRP A 216 2.59 -9.25 12.07
CA TRP A 216 2.91 -9.89 13.35
C TRP A 216 2.81 -11.40 13.28
N PRO A 217 3.63 -12.14 14.05
CA PRO A 217 3.48 -13.58 14.16
C PRO A 217 2.21 -13.92 14.94
N GLY A 218 1.55 -15.03 14.59
CA GLY A 218 0.37 -15.56 15.29
C GLY A 218 0.64 -15.83 16.78
N ALA A 219 1.91 -16.05 17.13
CA ALA A 219 2.40 -16.06 18.51
C ALA A 219 1.94 -14.85 19.33
N VAL A 220 1.84 -13.65 18.76
CA VAL A 220 1.42 -12.44 19.51
C VAL A 220 0.03 -12.63 20.14
N ALA A 221 -0.94 -13.14 19.38
CA ALA A 221 -2.28 -13.42 19.90
C ALA A 221 -2.25 -14.57 20.92
N TYR A 222 -1.46 -15.61 20.67
CA TYR A 222 -1.28 -16.72 21.59
C TYR A 222 -0.76 -16.27 22.96
N TYR A 223 0.36 -15.54 23.00
CA TYR A 223 0.99 -15.10 24.25
C TYR A 223 0.15 -14.08 25.01
N LEU A 224 -0.61 -13.22 24.30
CA LEU A 224 -1.60 -12.34 24.96
C LEU A 224 -2.73 -13.16 25.61
N ARG A 225 -3.24 -14.20 24.93
CA ARG A 225 -4.33 -15.04 25.43
C ARG A 225 -3.90 -15.89 26.62
N VAL A 226 -2.78 -16.58 26.47
CA VAL A 226 -2.30 -17.61 27.40
C VAL A 226 -1.57 -16.98 28.58
N HIS A 227 -0.64 -16.07 28.29
CA HIS A 227 0.30 -15.54 29.29
C HIS A 227 0.05 -14.08 29.66
N GLY A 228 -0.93 -13.43 29.04
CA GLY A 228 -1.20 -12.01 29.27
C GLY A 228 -0.09 -11.08 28.76
N VAL A 229 0.82 -11.58 27.92
CA VAL A 229 1.93 -10.79 27.37
C VAL A 229 1.38 -9.70 26.45
N PRO A 230 1.61 -8.41 26.74
CA PRO A 230 1.12 -7.34 25.87
C PRO A 230 1.81 -7.35 24.50
N PRO A 231 1.07 -7.14 23.39
CA PRO A 231 1.67 -6.86 22.09
C PRO A 231 2.55 -5.60 22.12
N GLU A 232 3.35 -5.41 21.08
CA GLU A 232 4.15 -4.19 20.93
C GLU A 232 3.25 -2.93 21.06
N PRO A 233 3.63 -1.92 21.89
CA PRO A 233 2.74 -0.81 22.20
C PRO A 233 2.24 -0.04 20.98
N ASP A 234 3.08 0.13 19.97
CA ASP A 234 2.69 0.83 18.75
C ASP A 234 1.69 0.02 17.90
N LEU A 235 1.80 -1.31 17.87
CA LEU A 235 0.82 -2.18 17.22
C LEU A 235 -0.52 -2.10 17.96
N ALA A 236 -0.51 -2.20 19.30
CA ALA A 236 -1.72 -2.06 20.11
C ALA A 236 -2.33 -0.65 19.99
N GLY A 237 -1.48 0.38 19.88
CA GLY A 237 -1.86 1.77 19.60
C GLY A 237 -2.55 1.91 18.24
N PHE A 238 -1.99 1.29 17.20
CA PHE A 238 -2.57 1.29 15.86
C PHE A 238 -3.92 0.58 15.81
N ALA A 239 -4.02 -0.62 16.39
CA ALA A 239 -5.27 -1.35 16.51
C ALA A 239 -6.35 -0.53 17.23
N ARG A 240 -5.99 0.14 18.34
CA ARG A 240 -6.91 1.05 19.06
C ARG A 240 -7.34 2.24 18.20
N GLY A 241 -6.42 2.83 17.44
CA GLY A 241 -6.71 3.92 16.48
C GLY A 241 -7.71 3.51 15.40
N ASN A 242 -7.67 2.26 14.96
CA ASN A 242 -8.62 1.67 14.02
C ASN A 242 -9.91 1.15 14.68
N GLY A 243 -10.09 1.37 15.99
CA GLY A 243 -11.26 0.88 16.72
C GLY A 243 -11.29 -0.64 16.90
N PHE A 244 -10.13 -1.29 16.81
CA PHE A 244 -9.96 -2.75 16.84
C PHE A 244 -10.61 -3.50 15.67
N GLU A 245 -10.85 -2.79 14.55
CA GLU A 245 -11.29 -3.39 13.29
C GLU A 245 -10.11 -3.47 12.32
N VAL A 246 -9.93 -4.65 11.70
CA VAL A 246 -8.87 -4.85 10.71
C VAL A 246 -9.27 -4.13 9.42
N PRO A 247 -8.43 -3.23 8.87
CA PRO A 247 -8.66 -2.63 7.57
C PRO A 247 -8.75 -3.67 6.45
N GLU A 248 -9.32 -3.28 5.31
CA GLU A 248 -9.20 -4.09 4.10
C GLU A 248 -7.73 -4.15 3.66
N VAL A 249 -7.24 -5.36 3.40
CA VAL A 249 -5.85 -5.61 2.98
C VAL A 249 -5.86 -6.15 1.55
N ASP A 250 -5.45 -5.29 0.62
CA ASP A 250 -5.33 -5.63 -0.80
C ASP A 250 -4.18 -6.60 -1.09
N GLU A 251 -4.13 -7.11 -2.32
CA GLU A 251 -3.13 -8.09 -2.76
C GLU A 251 -1.71 -7.52 -2.85
N ASP A 252 -1.56 -6.21 -3.02
CA ASP A 252 -0.24 -5.56 -3.04
C ASP A 252 0.35 -5.49 -1.64
N ALA A 253 -0.47 -5.11 -0.64
CA ALA A 253 -0.13 -5.14 0.76
C ALA A 253 0.22 -6.56 1.23
N ARG A 254 -0.52 -7.58 0.77
CA ARG A 254 -0.20 -8.99 1.08
C ARG A 254 1.16 -9.41 0.51
N ARG A 255 1.44 -9.06 -0.75
CA ARG A 255 2.72 -9.36 -1.41
C ARG A 255 3.88 -8.65 -0.72
N GLU A 256 3.70 -7.39 -0.36
CA GLU A 256 4.71 -6.63 0.38
C GLU A 256 4.95 -7.21 1.78
N ALA A 257 3.92 -7.69 2.46
CA ALA A 257 4.07 -8.35 3.76
C ALA A 257 4.98 -9.58 3.68
N VAL A 258 4.80 -10.42 2.66
CA VAL A 258 5.66 -11.58 2.41
C VAL A 258 7.10 -11.15 2.12
N ALA A 259 7.28 -10.13 1.27
CA ALA A 259 8.59 -9.60 0.95
C ALA A 259 9.32 -9.04 2.19
N ALA A 260 8.61 -8.31 3.06
CA ALA A 260 9.16 -7.77 4.30
C ALA A 260 9.61 -8.85 5.28
N ILE A 261 8.85 -9.94 5.41
CA ILE A 261 9.23 -11.09 6.26
C ILE A 261 10.51 -11.75 5.74
N ASN A 262 10.61 -11.99 4.43
CA ASN A 262 11.79 -12.61 3.82
C ASN A 262 13.04 -11.73 3.96
N ARG A 263 12.92 -10.42 3.73
CA ARG A 263 14.05 -9.48 3.92
C ARG A 263 14.62 -9.50 5.35
N ARG A 264 13.77 -9.72 6.36
CA ARG A 264 14.20 -9.84 7.75
C ARG A 264 14.91 -11.15 8.03
N ALA A 265 14.45 -12.26 7.44
CA ALA A 265 15.09 -13.56 7.58
C ALA A 265 16.51 -13.57 6.99
N ASP A 266 16.72 -12.88 5.87
CA ASP A 266 18.05 -12.77 5.25
C ASP A 266 19.03 -11.86 6.03
N ALA A 267 18.52 -11.02 6.92
CA ALA A 267 19.30 -10.04 7.70
C ALA A 267 19.70 -10.55 9.10
N THR A 268 19.24 -11.73 9.52
CA THR A 268 19.49 -12.34 10.83
C THR A 268 20.47 -13.50 10.71
#